data_AF-A0A7W0S5S9-F1
#
_entry.id   AF-A0A7W0S5S9-F1
#
_cell.length_a   1.000
_cell.length_b   1.000
_cell.length_c   1.000
_cell.angle_alpha   90.00
_cell.angle_beta   90.00
_cell.angle_gamma   90.00
#
_symmetry.space_group_name_H-M   'P 1'
#
loop_
_entity.id
_entity.type
_entity.pdbx_description
1 polymer ?
#
loop_
_entity_poly.entity_id
_entity_poly.type
_entity_poly.pdbx_seq_one_letter_code
_entity_poly.pdbx_strand_id
1 'polypeptide(L)'
;MTQELLRAAFEREEHQDDIVFADVAVDGARGTSSSGVLTYAVPARLANQLVVGQVVWVPIRRSLALGIIVTLGAPEPSFAVKDAHSVVEPPLRLDEERMEVASWLACETASGLYAAAAAFMPPGVAYQTIEYLRPRLPIESHLAASTPAQRRLLSLLAEQGEMSLDAARSALGTRLTSVVPALEAAGAIE
;
A
#
# COMPACT_ATOMS: atom_id res chain seq x y z
N MET A 1 34.50 21.48 -29.13
CA MET A 1 34.06 20.11 -29.50
C MET A 1 34.32 19.11 -28.37
N THR A 2 34.09 19.49 -27.10
CA THR A 2 34.51 18.68 -25.94
C THR A 2 33.65 18.91 -24.68
N GLN A 3 32.41 19.41 -24.82
CA GLN A 3 31.46 19.52 -23.70
C GLN A 3 30.09 18.92 -24.00
N GLU A 4 29.62 18.91 -25.25
CA GLU A 4 28.34 18.26 -25.59
C GLU A 4 28.38 16.74 -25.52
N LEU A 5 29.52 16.11 -25.80
CA LEU A 5 29.66 14.64 -25.70
C LEU A 5 29.79 14.15 -24.25
N LEU A 6 30.20 15.01 -23.30
CA LEU A 6 30.27 14.64 -21.88
C LEU A 6 28.90 14.76 -21.19
N ARG A 7 28.03 15.67 -21.67
CA ARG A 7 26.67 15.84 -21.14
C ARG A 7 25.73 14.69 -21.55
N ALA A 8 25.89 14.19 -22.78
CA ALA A 8 25.12 13.03 -23.26
C ALA A 8 25.57 11.67 -22.67
N ALA A 9 26.68 11.63 -21.94
CA ALA A 9 27.11 10.46 -21.16
C ALA A 9 26.62 10.53 -19.70
N PHE A 10 26.47 11.74 -19.14
CA PHE A 10 25.97 11.93 -17.78
C PHE A 10 24.44 11.80 -17.65
N GLU A 11 23.71 11.88 -18.76
CA GLU A 11 22.26 11.61 -18.85
C GLU A 11 21.94 10.12 -19.13
N ARG A 12 22.94 9.23 -19.14
CA ARG A 12 22.78 7.79 -19.46
C ARG A 12 23.00 6.81 -18.31
N GLU A 13 23.09 7.29 -17.06
CA GLU A 13 23.26 6.45 -15.87
C GLU A 13 22.24 6.74 -14.76
N GLU A 14 21.05 7.25 -15.10
CA GLU A 14 19.89 6.94 -14.27
C GLU A 14 19.40 5.57 -14.71
N HIS A 15 19.48 4.57 -13.82
CA HIS A 15 18.75 3.32 -13.96
C HIS A 15 17.31 3.71 -14.31
N GLN A 16 16.91 3.48 -15.56
CA GLN A 16 15.51 3.46 -15.96
C GLN A 16 14.92 2.25 -15.22
N ASP A 17 14.60 2.43 -13.94
CA ASP A 17 13.69 1.55 -13.22
C ASP A 17 12.40 1.60 -14.02
N ASP A 18 12.23 0.65 -14.94
CA ASP A 18 11.14 0.62 -15.89
C ASP A 18 9.84 0.62 -15.08
N ILE A 19 9.13 1.76 -15.09
CA ILE A 19 7.96 1.95 -14.25
C ILE A 19 6.91 0.98 -14.74
N VAL A 20 6.67 -0.07 -13.96
CA VAL A 20 5.64 -1.05 -14.27
C VAL A 20 4.28 -0.44 -13.92
N PHE A 21 3.33 -0.52 -14.84
CA PHE A 21 1.95 -0.12 -14.60
C PHE A 21 1.06 -1.34 -14.39
N ALA A 22 0.03 -1.17 -13.57
CA ALA A 22 -0.96 -2.19 -13.28
C ALA A 22 -2.37 -1.66 -13.55
N ASP A 23 -3.17 -2.44 -14.25
CA ASP A 23 -4.61 -2.21 -14.35
C ASP A 23 -5.31 -2.90 -13.19
N VAL A 24 -6.14 -2.14 -12.47
CA VAL A 24 -6.77 -2.58 -11.23
C VAL A 24 -8.28 -2.38 -11.34
N ALA A 25 -9.06 -3.43 -11.12
CA ALA A 25 -10.51 -3.32 -10.94
C ALA A 25 -10.78 -2.80 -9.53
N VAL A 26 -11.33 -1.59 -9.40
CA VAL A 26 -11.42 -0.88 -8.11
C VAL A 26 -12.86 -0.85 -7.60
N ASP A 27 -13.04 -1.08 -6.29
CA ASP A 27 -14.33 -0.96 -5.64
C ASP A 27 -14.93 0.45 -5.80
N GLY A 28 -16.20 0.51 -6.17
CA GLY A 28 -16.91 1.76 -6.39
C GLY A 28 -16.41 2.62 -7.56
N ALA A 29 -15.39 2.19 -8.32
CA ALA A 29 -14.96 2.88 -9.52
C ALA A 29 -15.95 2.64 -10.66
N ARG A 30 -16.59 3.73 -11.11
CA ARG A 30 -17.40 3.76 -12.32
C ARG A 30 -16.60 4.50 -13.38
N GLY A 31 -15.90 3.75 -14.22
CA GLY A 31 -15.17 4.29 -15.38
C GLY A 31 -16.09 4.69 -16.52
N THR A 32 -15.54 5.36 -17.53
CA THR A 32 -16.21 5.59 -18.83
C THR A 32 -16.25 4.30 -19.67
N SER A 33 -15.28 3.40 -19.45
CA SER A 33 -15.33 1.98 -19.80
C SER A 33 -16.08 1.23 -18.70
N SER A 34 -17.03 0.38 -19.10
CA SER A 34 -18.00 -0.32 -18.23
C SER A 34 -17.39 -1.25 -17.17
N SER A 35 -16.06 -1.44 -17.14
CA SER A 35 -15.38 -2.42 -16.29
C SER A 35 -14.96 -1.92 -14.90
N GLY A 36 -14.87 -0.59 -14.68
CA GLY A 36 -14.38 -0.04 -13.40
C GLY A 36 -12.88 -0.26 -13.16
N VAL A 37 -12.12 -0.46 -14.24
CA VAL A 37 -10.67 -0.69 -14.21
C VAL A 37 -9.92 0.64 -14.34
N LEU A 38 -8.91 0.84 -13.49
CA LEU A 38 -8.07 2.04 -13.44
C LEU A 38 -6.59 1.64 -13.42
N THR A 39 -5.74 2.45 -14.06
CA THR A 39 -4.30 2.20 -14.14
C THR A 39 -3.54 2.90 -13.02
N TYR A 40 -2.60 2.19 -12.40
CA TYR A 40 -1.74 2.66 -11.31
C TYR A 40 -0.27 2.35 -11.61
N ALA A 41 0.64 3.17 -11.09
CA ALA A 41 2.06 2.84 -11.08
C ALA A 41 2.34 1.79 -9.99
N VAL A 42 3.24 0.84 -10.28
CA VAL A 42 3.73 -0.15 -9.32
C VAL A 42 5.02 0.38 -8.70
N PRO A 43 4.98 0.87 -7.44
CA PRO A 43 6.18 1.35 -6.79
C PRO A 43 7.15 0.20 -6.53
N ALA A 44 8.46 0.47 -6.54
CA ALA A 44 9.51 -0.54 -6.37
C ALA A 44 9.30 -1.45 -5.13
N ARG A 45 8.75 -0.91 -4.04
CA ARG A 45 8.42 -1.66 -2.81
C ARG A 45 7.39 -2.80 -3.03
N LEU A 46 6.55 -2.69 -4.06
CA LEU A 46 5.50 -3.65 -4.40
C LEU A 46 5.84 -4.52 -5.63
N ALA A 47 6.88 -4.19 -6.40
CA ALA A 47 7.19 -4.84 -7.68
C ALA A 47 7.27 -6.38 -7.60
N ASN A 48 7.80 -6.92 -6.50
CA ASN A 48 7.95 -8.37 -6.30
C ASN A 48 6.78 -9.02 -5.51
N GLN A 49 5.78 -8.24 -5.12
CA GLN A 49 4.64 -8.71 -4.32
C GLN A 49 3.36 -8.84 -5.15
N LEU A 50 3.24 -8.07 -6.23
CA LEU A 50 2.03 -8.03 -7.04
C LEU A 50 2.02 -9.16 -8.06
N VAL A 51 0.86 -9.80 -8.16
CA VAL A 51 0.52 -10.78 -9.21
C VAL A 51 -0.91 -10.53 -9.68
N VAL A 52 -1.26 -11.01 -10.86
CA VAL A 52 -2.65 -10.97 -11.34
C VAL A 52 -3.56 -11.72 -10.36
N GLY A 53 -4.73 -11.13 -10.09
CA GLY A 53 -5.71 -11.58 -9.11
C GLY A 53 -5.42 -11.17 -7.67
N GLN A 54 -4.28 -10.52 -7.39
CA GLN A 54 -3.94 -10.03 -6.05
C GLN A 54 -4.88 -8.90 -5.65
N VAL A 55 -5.40 -8.95 -4.41
CA VAL A 55 -6.19 -7.87 -3.83
C VAL A 55 -5.27 -6.84 -3.17
N VAL A 56 -5.48 -5.58 -3.50
CA VAL A 56 -4.63 -4.45 -3.14
C VAL A 56 -5.45 -3.26 -2.64
N TRP A 57 -4.82 -2.41 -1.84
CA TRP A 57 -5.31 -1.07 -1.54
C TRP A 57 -4.78 -0.11 -2.61
N VAL A 58 -5.68 0.73 -3.14
CA VAL A 58 -5.35 1.76 -4.12
C VAL A 58 -6.02 3.08 -3.78
N PRO A 59 -5.38 4.23 -4.07
CA PRO A 59 -5.99 5.53 -3.82
C PRO A 59 -7.09 5.85 -4.85
N ILE A 60 -8.28 6.20 -4.35
CA ILE A 60 -9.39 6.75 -5.14
C ILE A 60 -9.80 8.12 -4.58
N ARG A 61 -9.66 9.17 -5.39
CA ARG A 61 -9.90 10.57 -4.96
C ARG A 61 -9.14 10.90 -3.66
N ARG A 62 -9.84 10.97 -2.51
CA ARG A 62 -9.35 11.31 -1.17
C ARG A 62 -9.34 10.14 -0.18
N SER A 63 -9.63 8.92 -0.63
CA SER A 63 -9.66 7.72 0.22
C SER A 63 -8.90 6.56 -0.41
N LEU A 64 -8.66 5.50 0.36
CA LEU A 64 -8.24 4.21 -0.17
C LEU A 64 -9.48 3.37 -0.49
N ALA A 65 -9.36 2.54 -1.52
CA ALA A 65 -10.34 1.53 -1.88
C ALA A 65 -9.62 0.21 -2.16
N LEU A 66 -10.36 -0.88 -2.00
CA LEU A 66 -9.89 -2.18 -2.47
C LEU A 66 -9.91 -2.24 -3.98
N GLY A 67 -8.97 -2.98 -4.53
CA GLY A 67 -8.95 -3.33 -5.93
C GLY A 67 -8.29 -4.67 -6.17
N ILE A 68 -8.43 -5.18 -7.38
CA ILE A 68 -7.85 -6.45 -7.82
C ILE A 68 -6.97 -6.19 -9.03
N ILE A 69 -5.74 -6.67 -9.00
CA ILE A 69 -4.82 -6.59 -10.14
C ILE A 69 -5.38 -7.42 -11.29
N VAL A 70 -5.70 -6.78 -12.42
CA VAL A 70 -6.19 -7.41 -13.65
C VAL A 70 -5.02 -7.66 -14.60
N THR A 71 -4.15 -6.66 -14.76
CA THR A 71 -2.99 -6.72 -15.65
C THR A 71 -1.77 -6.15 -14.92
N LEU A 72 -0.61 -6.77 -15.13
CA LEU A 72 0.71 -6.22 -14.77
C LEU A 72 1.51 -5.98 -16.04
N GLY A 73 2.18 -4.83 -16.12
CA GLY A 73 2.82 -4.39 -17.36
C GLY A 73 1.82 -3.75 -18.34
N ALA A 74 0.84 -3.01 -17.81
CA ALA A 74 -0.05 -2.21 -18.65
C ALA A 74 0.75 -1.16 -19.45
N PRO A 75 0.29 -0.76 -20.65
CA PRO A 75 0.94 0.30 -21.42
C PRO A 75 1.04 1.60 -20.60
N GLU A 76 2.12 2.36 -20.81
CA GLU A 76 2.26 3.66 -20.16
C GLU A 76 1.08 4.57 -20.53
N PRO A 77 0.32 5.06 -19.54
CA PRO A 77 -0.83 5.91 -19.79
C PRO A 77 -0.39 7.32 -20.21
N SER A 78 -1.17 7.97 -21.06
CA SER A 78 -0.94 9.35 -21.50
C SER A 78 -1.27 10.42 -20.44
N PHE A 79 -1.59 10.00 -19.22
CA PHE A 79 -2.01 10.84 -18.11
C PHE A 79 -1.28 10.44 -16.84
N ALA A 80 -1.18 11.38 -15.89
CA ALA A 80 -0.55 11.11 -14.59
C ALA A 80 -1.36 10.08 -13.79
N VAL A 81 -0.70 9.00 -13.38
CA VAL A 81 -1.27 7.96 -12.51
C VAL A 81 -0.80 8.10 -11.08
N LYS A 82 -1.57 7.51 -10.17
CA LYS A 82 -1.18 7.36 -8.75
C LYS A 82 -0.48 6.03 -8.54
N ASP A 83 0.30 5.94 -7.48
CA ASP A 83 0.89 4.67 -7.03
C ASP A 83 -0.16 3.74 -6.43
N ALA A 84 -0.02 2.44 -6.66
CA ALA A 84 -0.65 1.42 -5.83
C ALA A 84 -0.17 1.58 -4.36
N HIS A 85 -1.08 1.42 -3.40
CA HIS A 85 -0.76 1.73 -1.99
C HIS A 85 -0.06 0.56 -1.31
N SER A 86 -0.74 -0.58 -1.19
CA SER A 86 -0.25 -1.78 -0.53
C SER A 86 -1.03 -3.02 -0.97
N VAL A 87 -0.49 -4.21 -0.66
CA VAL A 87 -1.25 -5.47 -0.70
C VAL A 87 -2.16 -5.53 0.52
N VAL A 88 -3.35 -6.14 0.40
CA VAL A 88 -4.20 -6.43 1.57
C VAL A 88 -3.47 -7.38 2.52
N GLU A 89 -3.63 -7.17 3.83
CA GLU A 89 -3.09 -8.07 4.87
C GLU A 89 -4.27 -8.76 5.58
N PRO A 90 -4.33 -10.10 5.65
CA PRO A 90 -3.41 -11.04 4.99
C PRO A 90 -3.52 -11.03 3.46
N PRO A 91 -2.45 -11.38 2.71
CA PRO A 91 -2.48 -11.42 1.25
C PRO A 91 -3.62 -12.29 0.72
N LEU A 92 -4.52 -11.68 -0.04
CA LEU A 92 -5.62 -12.36 -0.71
C LEU A 92 -5.42 -12.34 -2.21
N ARG A 93 -5.51 -13.51 -2.84
CA ARG A 93 -5.38 -13.68 -4.28
C ARG A 93 -6.50 -14.53 -4.83
N LEU A 94 -7.13 -14.04 -5.89
CA LEU A 94 -7.99 -14.84 -6.75
C LEU A 94 -7.10 -15.52 -7.79
N ASP A 95 -7.25 -16.83 -7.96
CA ASP A 95 -6.57 -17.56 -9.02
C ASP A 95 -7.26 -17.31 -10.37
N GLU A 96 -6.66 -17.86 -11.42
CA GLU A 96 -7.08 -17.64 -12.80
C GLU A 96 -8.54 -18.07 -13.03
N GLU A 97 -8.94 -19.24 -12.53
CA GLU A 97 -10.31 -19.74 -12.64
C GLU A 97 -11.33 -18.79 -11.99
N ARG A 98 -11.05 -18.27 -10.79
CA ARG A 98 -11.93 -17.28 -10.13
C ARG A 98 -11.96 -15.96 -10.88
N MET A 99 -10.85 -15.52 -11.44
CA MET A 99 -10.79 -14.30 -12.27
C MET A 99 -11.58 -14.45 -13.57
N GLU A 100 -11.55 -15.63 -14.20
CA GLU A 100 -12.33 -15.95 -15.39
C GLU A 100 -13.84 -15.94 -15.07
N VAL A 101 -14.26 -16.61 -13.99
CA VAL A 101 -15.67 -16.63 -13.57
C VAL A 101 -16.13 -15.23 -13.18
N ALA A 102 -15.32 -14.44 -12.49
CA ALA A 102 -15.64 -13.06 -12.16
C ALA A 102 -15.81 -12.19 -13.42
N SER A 103 -14.95 -12.38 -14.42
CA SER A 103 -15.03 -11.66 -15.70
C SER A 103 -16.27 -12.04 -16.50
N TRP A 104 -16.59 -13.33 -16.57
CA TRP A 104 -17.83 -13.83 -17.18
C TRP A 104 -19.06 -13.26 -16.46
N LEU A 105 -19.09 -13.29 -15.12
CA LEU A 105 -20.21 -12.78 -14.33
C LEU A 105 -20.39 -11.27 -14.51
N ALA A 106 -19.29 -10.51 -14.51
CA ALA A 106 -19.31 -9.07 -14.76
C ALA A 106 -19.92 -8.75 -16.13
N CYS A 107 -19.53 -9.51 -17.16
CA CYS A 107 -20.08 -9.38 -18.51
C CYS A 107 -21.57 -9.73 -18.57
N GLU A 108 -21.97 -10.89 -18.02
CA GLU A 108 -23.34 -11.41 -18.09
C GLU A 108 -24.33 -10.54 -17.29
N THR A 109 -23.88 -9.93 -16.20
CA THR A 109 -24.71 -9.11 -15.31
C THR A 109 -24.57 -7.61 -15.53
N ALA A 110 -23.73 -7.18 -16.48
CA ALA A 110 -23.35 -5.79 -16.68
C ALA A 110 -22.89 -5.08 -15.38
N SER A 111 -22.19 -5.81 -14.52
CA SER A 111 -21.61 -5.32 -13.28
C SER A 111 -20.11 -5.04 -13.43
N GLY A 112 -19.53 -4.28 -12.49
CA GLY A 112 -18.08 -4.04 -12.49
C GLY A 112 -17.31 -5.30 -12.09
N LEU A 113 -16.10 -5.48 -12.63
CA LEU A 113 -15.29 -6.68 -12.39
C LEU A 113 -15.00 -6.90 -10.89
N TYR A 114 -14.73 -5.82 -10.15
CA TYR A 114 -14.53 -5.91 -8.71
C TYR A 114 -15.77 -6.47 -7.99
N ALA A 115 -16.97 -5.99 -8.33
CA ALA A 115 -18.21 -6.42 -7.69
C ALA A 115 -18.50 -7.90 -7.94
N ALA A 116 -18.24 -8.38 -9.16
CA ALA A 116 -18.35 -9.80 -9.49
C ALA A 116 -17.32 -10.65 -8.73
N ALA A 117 -16.07 -10.19 -8.65
CA ALA A 117 -14.98 -10.88 -7.96
C ALA A 117 -15.14 -10.89 -6.43
N ALA A 118 -15.81 -9.89 -5.86
CA ALA A 118 -16.05 -9.79 -4.41
C ALA A 118 -16.81 -11.01 -3.85
N ALA A 119 -17.59 -11.72 -4.68
CA ALA A 119 -18.27 -12.95 -4.29
C ALA A 119 -17.31 -14.09 -3.87
N PHE A 120 -16.05 -14.03 -4.30
CA PHE A 120 -15.01 -15.01 -3.92
C PHE A 120 -14.21 -14.60 -2.68
N MET A 121 -14.41 -13.39 -2.16
CA MET A 121 -13.61 -12.86 -1.06
C MET A 121 -14.26 -13.20 0.30
N PRO A 122 -13.45 -13.43 1.35
CA PRO A 122 -13.99 -13.56 2.69
C PRO A 122 -14.73 -12.27 3.11
N PRO A 123 -15.79 -12.41 3.93
CA PRO A 123 -16.44 -11.24 4.49
C PRO A 123 -15.42 -10.42 5.28
N GLY A 124 -15.41 -9.11 5.08
CA GLY A 124 -14.51 -8.23 5.81
C GLY A 124 -13.12 -8.07 5.21
N VAL A 125 -12.90 -8.43 3.94
CA VAL A 125 -11.66 -8.10 3.21
C VAL A 125 -11.30 -6.60 3.24
N ALA A 126 -12.31 -5.73 3.41
CA ALA A 126 -12.12 -4.29 3.58
C ALA A 126 -11.72 -3.87 5.01
N TYR A 127 -11.77 -4.77 5.99
CA TYR A 127 -11.28 -4.49 7.33
C TYR A 127 -9.77 -4.53 7.32
N GLN A 128 -9.16 -3.36 7.43
CA GLN A 128 -7.74 -3.22 7.68
C GLN A 128 -7.51 -3.36 9.19
N THR A 129 -6.65 -4.30 9.59
CA THR A 129 -6.11 -4.29 10.96
C THR A 129 -5.17 -3.09 11.08
N ILE A 130 -5.57 -2.09 11.86
CA ILE A 130 -4.73 -0.95 12.21
C ILE A 130 -4.05 -1.28 13.53
N GLU A 131 -2.73 -1.39 13.50
CA GLU A 131 -1.92 -1.55 14.71
C GLU A 131 -1.85 -0.22 15.45
N TYR A 132 -2.28 -0.21 16.72
CA TYR A 132 -2.19 0.92 17.61
C TYR A 132 -1.06 0.70 18.60
N LEU A 133 -0.27 1.74 18.83
CA LEU A 133 0.73 1.79 19.87
C LEU A 133 0.12 2.50 21.06
N ARG A 134 0.07 1.82 22.21
CA ARG A 134 -0.35 2.39 23.49
C ARG A 134 0.82 2.42 24.46
N PRO A 135 1.11 3.56 25.11
CA PRO A 135 2.14 3.60 26.15
C PRO A 135 1.67 2.83 27.39
N ARG A 136 2.56 2.01 27.96
CA ARG A 136 2.34 1.41 29.28
C ARG A 136 2.69 2.40 30.38
N LEU A 137 1.83 2.43 31.41
CA LEU A 137 2.02 3.25 32.59
C LEU A 137 2.70 2.45 33.71
N PRO A 138 3.56 3.08 34.54
CA PRO A 138 3.97 4.48 34.50
C PRO A 138 5.06 4.76 33.45
N ILE A 139 4.78 5.71 32.55
CA ILE A 139 5.60 5.99 31.36
C ILE A 139 6.99 6.55 31.71
N GLU A 140 7.12 7.22 32.86
CA GLU A 140 8.34 7.86 33.35
C GLU A 140 9.46 6.84 33.59
N SER A 141 9.08 5.64 34.07
CA SER A 141 10.01 4.54 34.33
C SER A 141 10.64 4.03 33.03
N HIS A 142 9.83 3.96 31.97
CA HIS A 142 10.28 3.53 30.65
C HIS A 142 11.10 4.62 29.94
N LEU A 143 10.76 5.90 30.12
CA LEU A 143 11.52 7.03 29.56
C LEU A 143 12.95 7.13 30.11
N ALA A 144 13.13 6.80 31.40
CA ALA A 144 14.44 6.78 32.05
C ALA A 144 15.36 5.69 31.49
N ALA A 145 14.82 4.50 31.23
CA ALA A 145 15.56 3.35 30.70
C ALA A 145 15.73 3.37 29.16
N SER A 146 15.11 4.34 28.47
CA SER A 146 15.06 4.38 27.01
C SER A 146 16.28 5.04 26.36
N THR A 147 16.68 4.53 25.21
CA THR A 147 17.61 5.18 24.28
C THR A 147 17.00 6.47 23.70
N PRO A 148 17.80 7.39 23.11
CA PRO A 148 17.27 8.62 22.50
C PRO A 148 16.20 8.35 21.42
N ALA A 149 16.35 7.29 20.63
CA ALA A 149 15.38 6.92 19.60
C ALA A 149 14.05 6.42 20.19
N GLN A 150 14.12 5.58 21.23
CA GLN A 150 12.96 5.08 21.96
C GLN A 150 12.23 6.19 22.71
N ARG A 151 12.99 7.10 23.34
CA ARG A 151 12.44 8.24 24.08
C ARG A 151 11.59 9.14 23.19
N ARG A 152 11.99 9.37 21.93
CA ARG A 152 11.19 10.15 20.97
C ARG A 152 9.79 9.56 20.74
N LEU A 153 9.69 8.23 20.59
CA LEU A 153 8.40 7.57 20.43
C LEU A 153 7.57 7.60 21.73
N LEU A 154 8.18 7.30 22.87
CA LEU A 154 7.49 7.36 24.16
C LEU A 154 7.02 8.78 24.50
N SER A 155 7.81 9.82 24.24
CA SER A 155 7.39 11.21 24.45
C SER A 155 6.22 11.60 23.55
N LEU A 156 6.23 11.17 22.28
CA LEU A 156 5.11 11.39 21.38
C LEU A 156 3.82 10.73 21.91
N LEU A 157 3.92 9.47 22.36
CA LEU A 157 2.78 8.75 22.96
C LEU A 157 2.35 9.34 24.31
N ALA A 158 3.27 9.92 25.08
CA ALA A 158 2.95 10.63 26.32
C ALA A 158 2.09 11.88 26.06
N GLU A 159 2.41 12.60 24.98
CA GLU A 159 1.75 13.85 24.62
C GLU A 159 0.41 13.62 23.89
N GLN A 160 0.36 12.65 22.98
CA GLN A 160 -0.77 12.44 22.07
C GLN A 160 -1.67 11.24 22.46
N GLY A 161 -1.22 10.39 23.39
CA GLY A 161 -1.92 9.16 23.76
C GLY A 161 -1.68 8.02 22.77
N GLU A 162 -2.62 7.07 22.74
CA GLU A 162 -2.57 5.95 21.79
C GLU A 162 -2.71 6.44 20.35
N MET A 163 -1.92 5.88 19.43
CA MET A 163 -1.97 6.24 18.02
C MET A 163 -1.58 5.06 17.13
N SER A 164 -1.96 5.09 15.84
CA SER A 164 -1.55 4.03 14.93
C SER A 164 -0.04 4.03 14.68
N LEU A 165 0.52 2.85 14.37
CA LEU A 165 1.93 2.72 13.99
C LEU A 165 2.27 3.63 12.79
N ASP A 166 1.37 3.75 11.81
CA ASP A 166 1.55 4.61 10.65
C ASP A 166 1.56 6.11 11.02
N ALA A 167 0.69 6.53 11.94
CA ALA A 167 0.68 7.90 12.46
C ALA A 167 1.98 8.22 13.24
N ALA A 168 2.47 7.27 14.04
CA ALA A 168 3.75 7.41 14.75
C ALA A 168 4.94 7.51 13.78
N ARG A 169 4.97 6.68 12.72
CA ARG A 169 5.99 6.74 11.66
C ARG A 169 5.97 8.08 10.92
N SER A 170 4.77 8.55 10.57
CA SER A 170 4.56 9.82 9.88
C SER A 170 4.97 11.02 10.75
N ALA A 171 4.62 11.02 12.04
CA ALA A 171 4.97 12.09 12.97
C ALA A 171 6.48 12.15 13.27
N LEU A 172 7.15 11.00 13.39
CA LEU A 172 8.57 10.93 13.72
C LEU A 172 9.49 11.00 12.49
N GLY A 173 8.96 10.77 11.29
CA GLY A 173 9.71 10.67 10.05
C GLY A 173 10.67 9.47 10.02
N THR A 174 10.35 8.40 10.75
CA THR A 174 11.23 7.21 10.87
C THR A 174 10.44 5.92 10.71
N ARG A 175 11.11 4.84 10.30
CA ARG A 175 10.47 3.52 10.07
C ARG A 175 10.12 2.76 11.35
N LEU A 176 10.72 3.13 12.49
CA LEU A 176 10.50 2.52 13.82
C LEU A 176 10.72 0.99 13.90
N THR A 177 11.35 0.37 12.89
CA THR A 177 11.48 -1.09 12.75
C THR A 177 12.23 -1.78 13.87
N SER A 178 13.17 -1.09 14.53
CA SER A 178 13.88 -1.59 15.71
C SER A 178 13.38 -0.99 17.02
N VAL A 179 12.66 0.12 16.97
CA VAL A 179 12.24 0.89 18.15
C VAL A 179 10.99 0.27 18.76
N VAL A 180 10.01 -0.07 17.93
CA VAL A 180 8.75 -0.68 18.38
C VAL A 180 9.00 -2.05 19.03
N PRO A 181 9.68 -3.02 18.38
CA PRO A 181 9.93 -4.32 19.01
C PRO A 181 10.74 -4.23 20.30
N ALA A 182 11.69 -3.28 20.38
CA ALA A 182 12.49 -3.07 21.58
C ALA A 182 11.68 -2.46 22.74
N LEU A 183 10.71 -1.60 22.45
CA LEU A 183 9.81 -1.04 23.47
C LEU A 183 8.74 -2.05 23.91
N GLU A 184 8.23 -2.88 23.00
CA GLU A 184 7.35 -3.99 23.33
C GLU A 184 8.06 -5.02 24.22
N ALA A 185 9.28 -5.42 23.85
CA ALA A 185 10.10 -6.34 24.65
C ALA A 185 10.45 -5.76 26.03
N ALA A 186 10.58 -4.44 26.13
CA ALA A 186 10.77 -3.73 27.41
C ALA A 186 9.45 -3.50 28.19
N GLY A 187 8.31 -3.92 27.64
CA GLY A 187 6.97 -3.73 28.22
C GLY A 187 6.54 -2.27 28.33
N ALA A 188 7.16 -1.39 27.54
CA ALA A 188 6.94 0.07 27.56
C ALA A 188 5.78 0.51 26.68
N ILE A 189 5.43 -0.30 25.68
CA ILE A 189 4.26 -0.12 24.80
C ILE A 189 3.56 -1.46 24.60
N GLU A 190 2.29 -1.41 24.21
CA GLU A 190 1.47 -2.53 23.74
C GLU A 190 0.63 -2.15 22.53
#